data_AF-A0A953ASP7-F1
#
_entry.id   AF-A0A953ASP7-F1
#
_cell.length_a   1.000
_cell.length_b   1.000
_cell.length_c   1.000
_cell.angle_alpha   90.00
_cell.angle_beta   90.00
_cell.angle_gamma   90.00
#
_symmetry.space_group_name_H-M   'P 1'
#
loop_
_entity.id
_entity.type
_entity.pdbx_description
1 polymer ?
#
loop_
_entity_poly.entity_id
_entity_poly.type
_entity_poly.pdbx_seq_one_letter_code
_entity_poly.pdbx_strand_id
1 'polypeptide(L)'
;MASAWQRRRNPDEVPTPVAIAVSDFCRRAGAQASAAEVREALALLSEEEDFRVRTLTDGEPKSRPLGPFAVVDVLRGTDEALAATRQTSGYYEVVRELAQVRAERSPVPAAAPAPIPAQTAVPTAPAPTSPAAPANASSRKGKGPRPAPPSMSERIAPRKREPSAGTVPALEPARPRDAVSPKGRFATLSPSKLSVEELFTPSAARLLKDRVEQHPDRFALTRALAEQYGGRKEGQPLRTEDLERALEHHKLLEVLARKEREAVLGAFTEQRGAAGRVAWALGLSITELHKLIRSLGIASEVEQIKERFRREALSGKNLGARIDLLGRGKYLSDLGIRRRFDEALRADLKKLLEKHAPRARDLGDLFVLAARAEGTQAELLERAVERLELMKEVRKLVPEPAATPHAT
;
A
#
# COMPACT_ATOMS: atom_id res chain seq x y z
N MET A 1 16.69 -22.57 6.37
CA MET A 1 16.32 -21.49 7.30
C MET A 1 15.04 -20.86 6.79
N ALA A 2 13.89 -21.21 7.37
CA ALA A 2 12.60 -20.70 6.93
C ALA A 2 12.63 -19.16 6.95
N SER A 3 12.20 -18.53 5.85
CA SER A 3 12.25 -17.09 5.65
C SER A 3 11.47 -16.38 6.75
N ALA A 4 12.17 -15.90 7.79
CA ALA A 4 11.55 -15.27 8.95
C ALA A 4 10.54 -14.20 8.52
N TRP A 5 10.82 -13.45 7.46
CA TRP A 5 9.97 -12.35 6.97
C TRP A 5 9.02 -12.76 5.83
N GLN A 6 8.58 -14.01 5.79
CA GLN A 6 7.56 -14.48 4.83
C GLN A 6 6.15 -14.29 5.39
N ARG A 7 5.23 -13.85 4.51
CA ARG A 7 3.80 -13.74 4.84
C ARG A 7 3.21 -15.12 5.08
N ARG A 8 2.45 -15.26 6.16
CA ARG A 8 1.78 -16.49 6.60
C ARG A 8 0.27 -16.49 6.30
N ARG A 9 -0.34 -15.31 6.20
CA ARG A 9 -1.75 -15.11 5.89
C ARG A 9 -1.96 -13.84 5.05
N ASN A 10 -3.17 -13.62 4.54
CA ASN A 10 -3.48 -12.36 3.86
C ASN A 10 -3.65 -11.22 4.87
N PRO A 11 -3.22 -9.98 4.55
CA PRO A 11 -3.41 -8.82 5.43
C PRO A 11 -4.88 -8.53 5.79
N ASP A 12 -5.82 -8.91 4.91
CA ASP A 12 -7.25 -8.70 5.13
C ASP A 12 -7.87 -9.71 6.11
N GLU A 13 -7.22 -10.87 6.31
CA GLU A 13 -7.64 -11.91 7.27
C GLU A 13 -7.28 -11.55 8.72
N VAL A 14 -6.48 -10.50 8.93
CA VAL A 14 -6.11 -10.03 10.27
C VAL A 14 -7.35 -9.46 10.98
N PRO A 15 -7.74 -9.97 12.16
CA PRO A 15 -8.90 -9.47 12.88
C PRO A 15 -8.76 -7.99 13.25
N THR A 16 -9.77 -7.18 12.92
CA THR A 16 -9.78 -5.74 13.20
C THR A 16 -9.45 -5.38 14.66
N PRO A 17 -9.94 -6.10 15.69
CA PRO A 17 -9.55 -5.81 17.07
C PRO A 17 -8.05 -5.95 17.35
N VAL A 18 -7.38 -6.93 16.71
CA VAL A 18 -5.93 -7.15 16.85
C VAL A 18 -5.15 -6.02 16.18
N ALA A 19 -5.58 -5.63 14.97
CA ALA A 19 -4.97 -4.51 14.26
C ALA A 19 -5.12 -3.19 15.04
N ILE A 20 -6.28 -2.95 15.67
CA ILE A 20 -6.49 -1.76 16.52
C ILE A 20 -5.56 -1.81 17.73
N ALA A 21 -5.47 -2.95 18.43
CA ALA A 21 -4.62 -3.08 19.62
C ALA A 21 -3.13 -2.80 19.30
N VAL A 22 -2.63 -3.30 18.17
CA VAL A 22 -1.25 -3.05 17.72
C VAL A 22 -1.07 -1.60 17.28
N SER A 23 -2.03 -1.04 16.54
CA SER A 23 -1.99 0.38 16.15
C SER A 23 -1.91 1.29 17.37
N ASP A 24 -2.66 0.97 18.43
CA ASP A 24 -2.68 1.76 19.66
C ASP A 24 -1.39 1.55 20.48
N PHE A 25 -0.85 0.33 20.53
CA PHE A 25 0.45 0.05 21.13
C PHE A 25 1.59 0.80 20.43
N CYS A 26 1.66 0.76 19.10
CA CYS A 26 2.65 1.48 18.30
C CYS A 26 2.53 3.00 18.48
N ARG A 27 1.30 3.52 18.62
CA ARG A 27 1.06 4.92 18.98
C ARG A 27 1.63 5.26 20.36
N ARG A 28 1.38 4.44 21.39
CA ARG A 28 1.96 4.62 22.74
C ARG A 28 3.49 4.51 22.74
N ALA A 29 4.07 3.72 21.84
CA ALA A 29 5.50 3.57 21.68
C ALA A 29 6.17 4.69 20.85
N GLY A 30 5.40 5.66 20.31
CA GLY A 30 5.95 6.78 19.54
C GLY A 30 6.24 6.49 18.07
N ALA A 31 5.68 5.40 17.51
CA ALA A 31 5.82 5.03 16.10
C ALA A 31 4.44 4.76 15.49
N GLN A 32 3.68 5.83 15.23
CA GLN A 32 2.36 5.72 14.64
C GLN A 32 2.45 5.15 13.21
N ALA A 33 1.63 4.14 12.92
CA ALA A 33 1.55 3.49 11.62
C ALA A 33 0.11 3.46 11.11
N SER A 34 -0.06 3.33 9.80
CA SER A 34 -1.37 3.18 9.18
C SER A 34 -1.97 1.79 9.43
N ALA A 35 -3.30 1.67 9.36
CA ALA A 35 -3.98 0.39 9.52
C ALA A 35 -3.54 -0.65 8.47
N ALA A 36 -3.19 -0.20 7.26
CA ALA A 36 -2.65 -1.07 6.20
C ALA A 36 -1.29 -1.64 6.59
N GLU A 37 -0.36 -0.80 7.07
CA GLU A 37 0.97 -1.24 7.51
C GLU A 37 0.92 -2.20 8.70
N VAL A 38 0.00 -1.95 9.65
CA VAL A 38 -0.22 -2.86 10.79
C VAL A 38 -0.69 -4.23 10.30
N ARG A 39 -1.64 -4.28 9.36
CA ARG A 39 -2.13 -5.53 8.78
C ARG A 39 -1.05 -6.25 7.98
N GLU A 40 -0.22 -5.52 7.23
CA GLU A 40 0.91 -6.10 6.50
C GLU A 40 1.96 -6.71 7.43
N ALA A 41 2.27 -6.05 8.54
CA ALA A 41 3.19 -6.60 9.54
C ALA A 41 2.59 -7.86 10.21
N LEU A 42 1.31 -7.80 10.62
CA LEU A 42 0.62 -8.92 11.26
C LEU A 42 0.34 -10.10 10.32
N ALA A 43 0.40 -9.89 9.00
CA ALA A 43 0.35 -10.96 8.00
C ALA A 43 1.58 -11.87 8.03
N LEU A 44 2.68 -11.45 8.69
CA LEU A 44 3.87 -12.27 8.92
C LEU A 44 3.71 -13.28 10.08
N LEU A 45 2.64 -13.13 10.86
CA LEU A 45 2.27 -14.00 11.96
C LEU A 45 1.11 -14.91 11.54
N SER A 46 1.06 -16.11 12.12
CA SER A 46 -0.10 -17.01 11.97
C SER A 46 -1.25 -16.60 12.89
N GLU A 47 -2.48 -17.04 12.59
CA GLU A 47 -3.68 -16.74 13.40
C GLU A 47 -3.53 -17.16 14.87
N GLU A 48 -2.83 -18.26 15.13
CA GLU A 48 -2.55 -18.76 16.49
C GLU A 48 -1.73 -17.78 17.34
N GLU A 49 -0.99 -16.86 16.70
CA GLU A 49 -0.13 -15.89 17.38
C GLU A 49 -0.89 -14.62 17.78
N ASP A 50 -2.15 -14.45 17.35
CA ASP A 50 -2.97 -13.26 17.65
C ASP A 50 -3.24 -13.09 19.16
N PHE A 51 -3.32 -14.18 19.91
CA PHE A 51 -3.42 -14.12 21.37
C PHE A 51 -2.16 -13.50 21.99
N ARG A 52 -0.97 -13.88 21.50
CA ARG A 52 0.32 -13.33 21.99
C ARG A 52 0.45 -11.85 21.64
N VAL A 53 -0.02 -11.48 20.44
CA VAL A 53 -0.12 -10.07 20.03
C VAL A 53 -0.95 -9.29 21.05
N ARG A 54 -2.15 -9.78 21.40
CA ARG A 54 -3.02 -9.13 22.39
C ARG A 54 -2.35 -8.99 23.75
N THR A 55 -1.78 -10.08 24.28
CA THR A 55 -1.07 -10.08 25.57
C THR A 55 0.08 -9.06 25.60
N LEU A 56 0.83 -8.92 24.51
CA LEU A 56 1.89 -7.93 24.40
C LEU A 56 1.32 -6.50 24.34
N THR A 57 0.25 -6.29 23.56
CA THR A 57 -0.36 -4.97 23.36
C THR A 57 -1.19 -4.46 24.54
N ASP A 58 -1.57 -5.35 25.48
CA ASP A 58 -2.26 -4.98 26.72
C ASP A 58 -1.32 -4.26 27.71
N GLY A 59 0.00 -4.46 27.56
CA GLY A 59 1.03 -3.80 28.37
C GLY A 59 1.45 -2.42 27.86
N GLU A 60 2.27 -1.74 28.68
CA GLU A 60 3.01 -0.56 28.25
C GLU A 60 4.30 -0.95 27.50
N PRO A 61 4.65 -0.25 26.40
CA PRO A 61 5.91 -0.49 25.69
C PRO A 61 7.10 -0.09 26.57
N LYS A 62 8.05 -1.00 26.79
CA LYS A 62 9.23 -0.75 27.62
C LYS A 62 10.29 0.07 26.88
N SER A 63 10.30 -0.02 25.55
CA SER A 63 11.21 0.71 24.68
C SER A 63 10.47 1.53 23.62
N ARG A 64 11.10 2.61 23.15
CA ARG A 64 10.56 3.54 22.15
C ARG A 64 11.69 3.93 21.18
N PRO A 65 11.45 4.07 19.87
CA PRO A 65 10.20 3.85 19.13
C PRO A 65 9.97 2.37 18.74
N LEU A 66 8.73 1.87 18.82
CA LEU A 66 8.36 0.51 18.35
C LEU A 66 7.25 0.55 17.30
N GLY A 67 7.60 0.32 16.04
CA GLY A 67 6.66 0.22 14.92
C GLY A 67 6.06 -1.19 14.76
N PRO A 68 5.12 -1.40 13.81
CA PRO A 68 4.42 -2.68 13.65
C PRO A 68 5.34 -3.87 13.35
N PHE A 69 6.38 -3.67 12.54
CA PHE A 69 7.38 -4.71 12.25
C PHE A 69 8.31 -4.98 13.42
N ALA A 70 8.55 -3.98 14.28
CA ALA A 70 9.28 -4.16 15.54
C ALA A 70 8.47 -5.02 16.52
N VAL A 71 7.14 -4.85 16.57
CA VAL A 71 6.23 -5.70 17.38
C VAL A 71 6.32 -7.16 16.93
N VAL A 72 6.33 -7.42 15.63
CA VAL A 72 6.52 -8.77 15.07
C VAL A 72 7.88 -9.36 15.45
N ASP A 73 8.93 -8.55 15.45
CA ASP A 73 10.28 -8.97 15.86
C ASP A 73 10.34 -9.33 17.36
N VAL A 74 9.68 -8.53 18.21
CA VAL A 74 9.56 -8.80 19.64
C VAL A 74 8.79 -10.10 19.91
N LEU A 75 7.69 -10.34 19.19
CA LEU A 75 6.92 -11.58 19.30
C LEU A 75 7.71 -12.83 18.86
N ARG A 76 8.78 -12.64 18.07
CA ARG A 76 9.70 -13.70 17.65
C ARG A 76 10.87 -13.90 18.61
N GLY A 77 10.91 -13.17 19.72
CA GLY A 77 11.90 -13.32 20.78
C GLY A 77 13.02 -12.29 20.77
N THR A 78 12.95 -11.25 19.93
CA THR A 78 13.89 -10.13 19.99
C THR A 78 13.57 -9.22 21.17
N ASP A 79 14.58 -8.74 21.88
CA ASP A 79 14.39 -7.78 22.98
C ASP A 79 13.83 -6.43 22.49
N GLU A 80 12.96 -5.80 23.28
CA GLU A 80 12.28 -4.54 22.92
C GLU A 80 13.28 -3.40 22.66
N ALA A 81 14.38 -3.35 23.42
CA ALA A 81 15.44 -2.34 23.24
C ALA A 81 16.18 -2.51 21.90
N LEU A 82 16.42 -3.75 21.51
CA LEU A 82 17.07 -4.07 20.24
C LEU A 82 16.13 -3.79 19.06
N ALA A 83 14.85 -4.13 19.20
CA ALA A 83 13.83 -3.81 18.21
C ALA A 83 13.67 -2.29 18.03
N ALA A 84 13.72 -1.50 19.10
CA ALA A 84 13.69 -0.04 19.01
C ALA A 84 14.93 0.54 18.31
N THR A 85 16.11 -0.06 18.55
CA THR A 85 17.34 0.31 17.85
C THR A 85 17.24 0.01 16.35
N ARG A 86 16.71 -1.17 15.98
CA ARG A 86 16.44 -1.55 14.58
C ARG A 86 15.42 -0.64 13.91
N GLN A 87 14.41 -0.19 14.64
CA GLN A 87 13.44 0.78 14.15
C GLN A 87 14.11 2.12 13.84
N THR A 88 14.98 2.60 14.73
CA THR A 88 15.69 3.87 14.56
C THR A 88 16.72 3.82 13.43
N SER A 89 17.33 2.65 13.18
CA SER A 89 18.30 2.47 12.09
C SER A 89 17.68 2.19 10.72
N GLY A 90 16.34 2.15 10.62
CA GLY A 90 15.63 1.90 9.36
C GLY A 90 15.66 0.43 8.90
N TYR A 91 16.08 -0.51 9.75
CA TYR A 91 16.18 -1.94 9.41
C TYR A 91 14.85 -2.51 8.88
N TYR A 92 13.73 -2.15 9.49
CA TYR A 92 12.43 -2.68 9.10
C TYR A 92 11.91 -2.14 7.75
N GLU A 93 12.41 -1.00 7.28
CA GLU A 93 12.10 -0.50 5.94
C GLU A 93 12.74 -1.39 4.87
N VAL A 94 14.02 -1.75 5.06
CA VAL A 94 14.75 -2.67 4.19
C VAL A 94 14.11 -4.06 4.21
N VAL A 95 13.69 -4.54 5.39
CA VAL A 95 12.99 -5.82 5.52
C VAL A 95 11.64 -5.80 4.79
N ARG A 96 10.91 -4.69 4.85
CA ARG A 96 9.63 -4.52 4.13
C ARG A 96 9.84 -4.60 2.62
N GLU A 97 10.85 -3.92 2.08
CA GLU A 97 11.18 -3.97 0.65
C GLU A 97 11.58 -5.37 0.21
N LEU A 98 12.42 -6.06 0.99
CA LEU A 98 12.82 -7.44 0.69
C LEU A 98 11.63 -8.42 0.75
N ALA A 99 10.69 -8.22 1.67
CA ALA A 99 9.48 -9.03 1.75
C ALA A 99 8.55 -8.79 0.54
N GLN A 100 8.43 -7.55 0.06
CA GLN A 100 7.68 -7.21 -1.15
C GLN A 100 8.28 -7.84 -2.40
N VAL A 101 9.61 -7.71 -2.61
CA VAL A 101 10.31 -8.32 -3.75
C VAL A 101 10.18 -9.85 -3.76
N ARG A 102 10.17 -10.48 -2.58
CA ARG A 102 9.95 -11.94 -2.47
C ARG A 102 8.50 -12.36 -2.70
N ALA A 103 7.53 -11.53 -2.28
CA ALA A 103 6.11 -11.78 -2.55
C ALA A 103 5.82 -11.67 -4.05
N GLU A 104 6.42 -10.71 -4.75
CA GLU A 104 6.32 -10.57 -6.22
C GLU A 104 6.98 -11.74 -6.98
N ARG A 105 8.02 -12.34 -6.40
CA ARG A 105 8.78 -13.45 -7.00
C ARG A 105 8.24 -14.84 -6.66
N SER A 106 7.34 -14.96 -5.67
CA SER A 106 6.71 -16.23 -5.33
C SER A 106 5.49 -16.46 -6.23
N PRO A 107 5.44 -17.56 -7.00
CA PRO A 107 4.28 -17.86 -7.82
C PRO A 107 3.06 -18.10 -6.93
N VAL A 108 1.95 -17.45 -7.27
CA VAL A 108 0.63 -17.68 -6.68
C VAL A 108 0.33 -19.18 -6.75
N PRO A 109 0.05 -19.88 -5.63
CA PRO A 109 -0.47 -21.25 -5.69
C PRO A 109 -1.77 -21.23 -6.48
N ALA A 110 -1.83 -22.05 -7.52
CA ALA A 110 -2.96 -22.16 -8.42
C ALA A 110 -4.28 -22.24 -7.63
N ALA A 111 -5.21 -21.34 -7.95
CA ALA A 111 -6.58 -21.38 -7.49
C ALA A 111 -7.14 -22.79 -7.70
N ALA A 112 -7.66 -23.38 -6.62
CA ALA A 112 -8.40 -24.62 -6.67
C ALA A 112 -9.54 -24.51 -7.71
N PRO A 113 -9.78 -25.53 -8.55
CA PRO A 113 -10.84 -25.47 -9.54
C PRO A 113 -12.21 -25.41 -8.85
N ALA A 114 -13.08 -24.56 -9.40
CA ALA A 114 -14.44 -24.33 -8.95
C ALA A 114 -15.30 -25.61 -8.91
N PRO A 115 -16.29 -25.72 -8.00
CA PRO A 115 -17.18 -26.87 -7.92
C PRO A 115 -18.18 -26.89 -9.10
N ILE A 116 -18.29 -28.05 -9.73
CA ILE A 116 -19.25 -28.36 -10.81
C ILE A 116 -20.63 -28.63 -10.18
N PRO A 117 -21.76 -28.19 -10.80
CA PRO A 117 -23.10 -28.28 -10.23
C PRO A 117 -23.70 -29.70 -10.26
N ALA A 118 -24.65 -29.90 -9.35
CA ALA A 118 -25.37 -31.13 -9.01
C ALA A 118 -26.10 -31.82 -10.18
N GLN A 119 -26.13 -33.16 -10.15
CA GLN A 119 -27.21 -33.97 -10.71
C GLN A 119 -27.64 -35.09 -9.74
N THR A 120 -28.95 -35.26 -9.68
CA THR A 120 -29.85 -36.12 -8.90
C THR A 120 -29.72 -37.63 -9.15
N ALA A 121 -29.62 -38.45 -8.08
CA ALA A 121 -30.64 -39.41 -7.53
C ALA A 121 -30.59 -40.83 -8.16
N VAL A 122 -30.90 -42.00 -7.55
CA VAL A 122 -31.73 -42.45 -6.40
C VAL A 122 -31.24 -43.89 -5.94
N PRO A 123 -31.95 -44.76 -5.14
CA PRO A 123 -31.63 -45.14 -3.75
C PRO A 123 -31.40 -46.65 -3.47
N THR A 124 -31.01 -47.03 -2.23
CA THR A 124 -31.56 -48.24 -1.56
C THR A 124 -31.38 -48.18 -0.02
N ALA A 125 -32.45 -48.48 0.72
CA ALA A 125 -32.52 -48.75 2.17
C ALA A 125 -32.77 -50.28 2.39
N PRO A 126 -33.01 -50.86 3.60
CA PRO A 126 -33.01 -50.35 4.99
C PRO A 126 -32.28 -51.26 6.03
N ALA A 127 -32.35 -50.88 7.32
CA ALA A 127 -31.79 -51.54 8.53
C ALA A 127 -32.50 -52.88 8.92
N PRO A 128 -32.02 -53.66 9.93
CA PRO A 128 -32.47 -53.42 11.33
C PRO A 128 -31.58 -53.94 12.53
N THR A 129 -31.89 -53.41 13.73
CA THR A 129 -31.95 -54.01 15.11
C THR A 129 -30.74 -54.55 15.92
N SER A 130 -30.70 -54.12 17.20
CA SER A 130 -29.95 -54.47 18.44
C SER A 130 -30.08 -55.96 18.91
N PRO A 131 -29.68 -56.45 20.13
CA PRO A 131 -29.01 -55.86 21.34
C PRO A 131 -27.96 -56.78 22.09
N ALA A 132 -27.38 -56.31 23.21
CA ALA A 132 -27.25 -56.98 24.54
C ALA A 132 -25.94 -56.71 25.34
N ALA A 133 -26.13 -56.39 26.63
CA ALA A 133 -25.15 -56.31 27.74
C ALA A 133 -24.90 -57.74 28.36
N PRO A 134 -24.33 -58.02 29.58
CA PRO A 134 -24.15 -57.18 30.79
C PRO A 134 -22.90 -57.48 31.70
N ALA A 135 -22.76 -56.73 32.82
CA ALA A 135 -22.46 -57.18 34.22
C ALA A 135 -21.93 -55.99 35.09
N ASN A 136 -22.71 -55.43 36.02
CA ASN A 136 -22.75 -55.66 37.50
C ASN A 136 -21.61 -54.94 38.30
N ALA A 137 -21.78 -54.31 39.48
CA ALA A 137 -22.89 -54.27 40.46
C ALA A 137 -22.70 -53.16 41.54
N SER A 138 -23.83 -52.77 42.19
CA SER A 138 -24.04 -52.42 43.63
C SER A 138 -23.34 -51.18 44.28
N SER A 139 -23.90 -50.36 45.19
CA SER A 139 -25.12 -50.36 46.05
C SER A 139 -25.35 -48.99 46.73
N ARG A 140 -26.65 -48.62 46.92
CA ARG A 140 -27.39 -47.97 48.06
C ARG A 140 -26.71 -46.87 48.93
N LYS A 141 -27.23 -45.65 49.18
CA LYS A 141 -28.54 -45.03 49.55
C LYS A 141 -28.74 -44.80 51.08
N GLY A 142 -28.95 -43.53 51.50
CA GLY A 142 -29.57 -43.09 52.78
C GLY A 142 -29.11 -41.70 53.27
N LYS A 143 -29.89 -40.60 53.09
CA LYS A 143 -30.83 -39.88 54.01
C LYS A 143 -30.18 -39.07 55.18
N GLY A 144 -30.48 -37.75 55.26
CA GLY A 144 -29.94 -36.71 56.20
C GLY A 144 -30.38 -36.81 57.68
N PRO A 145 -30.00 -35.91 58.64
CA PRO A 145 -30.50 -34.50 58.79
C PRO A 145 -29.55 -33.45 59.51
N ARG A 146 -30.00 -32.19 59.68
CA ARG A 146 -29.48 -31.06 60.56
C ARG A 146 -29.75 -31.32 62.07
N PRO A 147 -29.22 -30.62 63.15
CA PRO A 147 -28.97 -29.16 63.31
C PRO A 147 -27.84 -28.61 64.30
N ALA A 148 -27.66 -27.26 64.27
CA ALA A 148 -27.37 -26.26 65.36
C ALA A 148 -25.91 -25.76 65.76
N PRO A 149 -25.75 -24.50 66.31
CA PRO A 149 -24.69 -23.48 66.02
C PRO A 149 -23.84 -23.05 67.29
N PRO A 150 -23.20 -21.85 67.48
CA PRO A 150 -22.61 -20.76 66.63
C PRO A 150 -21.14 -20.32 67.03
N SER A 151 -20.47 -19.40 66.29
CA SER A 151 -19.45 -18.47 66.88
C SER A 151 -19.20 -17.13 66.13
N MET A 152 -19.55 -16.03 66.83
CA MET A 152 -18.86 -14.74 67.07
C MET A 152 -17.97 -13.98 66.04
N SER A 153 -18.28 -13.92 64.74
CA SER A 153 -17.67 -12.86 63.87
C SER A 153 -18.67 -11.98 63.11
N GLU A 154 -19.96 -12.17 63.37
CA GLU A 154 -21.07 -11.39 62.82
C GLU A 154 -21.46 -10.24 63.77
N ARG A 155 -20.56 -9.28 64.02
CA ARG A 155 -20.83 -8.18 64.97
C ARG A 155 -20.65 -6.75 64.46
N ILE A 156 -20.24 -6.51 63.23
CA ILE A 156 -20.10 -5.12 62.76
C ILE A 156 -20.56 -4.97 61.32
N ALA A 157 -21.87 -4.84 61.15
CA ALA A 157 -22.47 -4.18 60.01
C ALA A 157 -23.50 -3.15 60.51
N PRO A 158 -23.53 -1.95 59.92
CA PRO A 158 -24.78 -1.18 59.79
C PRO A 158 -25.09 -1.03 58.29
N ARG A 159 -25.97 -1.85 57.74
CA ARG A 159 -27.44 -1.70 57.58
C ARG A 159 -27.89 -0.63 56.56
N LYS A 160 -28.52 -1.18 55.53
CA LYS A 160 -29.27 -0.59 54.41
C LYS A 160 -30.53 0.13 54.91
N ARG A 161 -30.88 1.27 54.31
CA ARG A 161 -32.21 1.91 54.43
C ARG A 161 -32.83 2.02 53.03
N GLU A 162 -34.04 1.51 52.87
CA GLU A 162 -34.91 1.72 51.71
C GLU A 162 -35.67 3.05 51.84
N PRO A 163 -36.11 3.67 50.74
CA PRO A 163 -37.18 4.67 50.79
C PRO A 163 -38.47 4.21 50.09
N SER A 164 -39.58 4.47 50.78
CA SER A 164 -40.98 4.38 50.34
C SER A 164 -41.44 5.68 49.67
N ALA A 165 -42.51 5.57 48.89
CA ALA A 165 -43.12 6.52 47.94
C ALA A 165 -43.68 7.86 48.50
N GLY A 166 -43.86 8.86 47.61
CA GLY A 166 -44.69 10.06 47.84
C GLY A 166 -44.50 11.26 46.85
N THR A 167 -45.20 11.19 45.70
CA THR A 167 -45.95 12.19 44.89
C THR A 167 -45.75 13.76 45.05
N VAL A 168 -45.16 14.41 44.01
CA VAL A 168 -45.32 15.77 43.33
C VAL A 168 -45.55 17.11 44.09
N PRO A 169 -45.37 18.35 43.50
CA PRO A 169 -44.87 18.75 42.15
C PRO A 169 -43.84 19.94 42.10
N ALA A 170 -43.36 20.24 40.87
CA ALA A 170 -42.92 21.56 40.34
C ALA A 170 -41.50 22.11 40.65
N LEU A 171 -40.59 22.00 39.68
CA LEU A 171 -40.08 23.10 38.83
C LEU A 171 -38.97 22.54 37.92
N GLU A 172 -39.08 22.73 36.59
CA GLU A 172 -37.95 22.50 35.68
C GLU A 172 -36.82 23.49 35.97
N PRO A 173 -35.55 23.06 35.80
CA PRO A 173 -34.75 23.75 34.80
C PRO A 173 -33.99 22.80 33.87
N ALA A 174 -33.82 23.29 32.65
CA ALA A 174 -33.20 22.65 31.50
C ALA A 174 -31.84 22.00 31.80
N ARG A 175 -31.66 20.78 31.29
CA ARG A 175 -30.34 20.11 31.20
C ARG A 175 -29.47 20.85 30.17
N PRO A 176 -28.28 21.37 30.53
CA PRO A 176 -27.29 21.74 29.53
C PRO A 176 -26.70 20.46 28.91
N ARG A 177 -26.61 20.45 27.58
CA ARG A 177 -26.00 19.38 26.77
C ARG A 177 -24.56 19.10 27.22
N ASP A 178 -24.21 17.83 27.08
CA ASP A 178 -22.94 17.20 27.45
C ASP A 178 -21.70 18.03 27.09
N ALA A 179 -21.21 18.83 28.04
CA ALA A 179 -19.82 19.26 28.05
C ALA A 179 -18.99 18.09 28.58
N VAL A 180 -18.29 17.39 27.68
CA VAL A 180 -17.30 16.37 28.06
C VAL A 180 -16.28 17.01 29.00
N SER A 181 -16.32 16.62 30.27
CA SER A 181 -15.37 17.09 31.27
C SER A 181 -13.96 16.60 30.91
N PRO A 182 -12.96 17.50 30.76
CA PRO A 182 -11.62 17.11 30.34
C PRO A 182 -10.92 16.36 31.49
N LYS A 183 -10.62 15.08 31.27
CA LYS A 183 -9.74 14.29 32.13
C LYS A 183 -8.32 14.33 31.56
N GLY A 184 -7.43 15.08 32.22
CA GLY A 184 -5.98 14.88 32.14
C GLY A 184 -5.15 16.06 31.61
N ARG A 185 -3.97 16.25 32.20
CA ARG A 185 -3.02 17.37 31.99
C ARG A 185 -2.31 17.41 30.62
N PHE A 186 -2.70 16.59 29.65
CA PHE A 186 -2.03 16.50 28.33
C PHE A 186 -3.00 16.28 27.15
N ALA A 187 -4.23 16.78 27.23
CA ALA A 187 -5.06 16.90 26.04
C ALA A 187 -4.48 18.00 25.16
N THR A 188 -3.60 17.65 24.21
CA THR A 188 -3.26 18.51 23.08
C THR A 188 -4.52 18.68 22.25
N LEU A 189 -5.30 19.70 22.60
CA LEU A 189 -6.39 20.20 21.77
C LEU A 189 -5.75 20.56 20.43
N SER A 190 -6.07 19.80 19.38
CA SER A 190 -5.80 20.28 18.04
C SER A 190 -6.52 21.63 17.90
N PRO A 191 -5.84 22.67 17.37
CA PRO A 191 -6.48 23.97 17.21
C PRO A 191 -7.78 23.75 16.42
N SER A 192 -8.88 24.31 16.92
CA SER A 192 -10.17 24.24 16.27
C SER A 192 -10.01 24.79 14.85
N LYS A 193 -10.17 23.92 13.85
CA LYS A 193 -10.06 24.32 12.45
C LYS A 193 -11.20 25.27 12.12
N LEU A 194 -10.88 26.30 11.35
CA LEU A 194 -11.85 27.25 10.83
C LEU A 194 -12.80 26.56 9.85
N SER A 195 -14.02 27.08 9.73
CA SER A 195 -15.02 26.47 8.83
C SER A 195 -14.69 26.76 7.35
N VAL A 196 -15.16 25.92 6.43
CA VAL A 196 -15.04 26.18 4.97
C VAL A 196 -15.71 27.50 4.59
N GLU A 197 -16.74 27.91 5.30
CA GLU A 197 -17.52 29.13 5.02
C GLU A 197 -16.65 30.39 5.16
N GLU A 198 -15.63 30.37 6.01
CA GLU A 198 -14.70 31.48 6.18
C GLU A 198 -13.87 31.75 4.92
N LEU A 199 -13.64 30.74 4.07
CA LEU A 199 -12.95 30.90 2.79
C LEU A 199 -13.76 31.74 1.79
N PHE A 200 -15.07 31.89 1.98
CA PHE A 200 -15.93 32.72 1.11
C PHE A 200 -15.98 34.19 1.53
N THR A 201 -15.40 34.53 2.70
CA THR A 201 -15.37 35.91 3.18
C THR A 201 -14.46 36.79 2.31
N PRO A 202 -14.74 38.10 2.18
CA PRO A 202 -13.89 39.02 1.41
C PRO A 202 -12.49 39.18 2.03
N SER A 203 -12.35 38.98 3.34
CA SER A 203 -11.04 38.93 4.03
C SER A 203 -10.19 37.75 3.56
N ALA A 204 -10.81 36.60 3.27
CA ALA A 204 -10.10 35.43 2.78
C ALA A 204 -9.61 35.59 1.33
N ALA A 205 -10.18 36.51 0.54
CA ALA A 205 -9.76 36.74 -0.84
C ALA A 205 -8.28 37.15 -0.96
N ARG A 206 -7.80 38.00 -0.04
CA ARG A 206 -6.38 38.42 -0.01
C ARG A 206 -5.47 37.27 0.38
N LEU A 207 -5.84 36.52 1.42
CA LEU A 207 -5.10 35.33 1.87
C LEU A 207 -5.02 34.27 0.77
N LEU A 208 -6.13 34.00 0.08
CA LEU A 208 -6.17 33.03 -1.02
C LEU A 208 -5.31 33.48 -2.19
N LYS A 209 -5.31 34.77 -2.52
CA LYS A 209 -4.45 35.31 -3.58
C LYS A 209 -2.96 35.09 -3.27
N ASP A 210 -2.53 35.44 -2.06
CA ASP A 210 -1.12 35.25 -1.65
C ASP A 210 -0.74 33.76 -1.66
N ARG A 211 -1.65 32.88 -1.23
CA ARG A 211 -1.42 31.42 -1.24
C ARG A 211 -1.40 30.81 -2.65
N VAL A 212 -2.20 31.34 -3.58
CA VAL A 212 -2.18 30.96 -5.01
C VAL A 212 -0.87 31.39 -5.69
N GLU A 213 -0.18 32.40 -5.15
CA GLU A 213 1.15 32.78 -5.62
C GLU A 213 2.26 31.89 -5.05
N GLN A 214 2.09 31.41 -3.81
CA GLN A 214 3.07 30.56 -3.12
C GLN A 214 3.03 29.09 -3.52
N HIS A 215 1.85 28.58 -3.88
CA HIS A 215 1.67 27.16 -4.20
C HIS A 215 1.47 26.93 -5.71
N PRO A 216 2.15 25.93 -6.31
CA PRO A 216 2.08 25.69 -7.76
C PRO A 216 0.74 25.09 -8.20
N ASP A 217 0.14 24.22 -7.36
CA ASP A 217 -1.04 23.42 -7.73
C ASP A 217 -2.16 23.50 -6.70
N ARG A 218 -3.41 23.32 -7.15
CA ARG A 218 -4.62 23.24 -6.30
C ARG A 218 -4.56 22.16 -5.22
N PHE A 219 -3.88 21.05 -5.47
CA PHE A 219 -3.71 19.97 -4.48
C PHE A 219 -2.72 20.33 -3.38
N ALA A 220 -1.64 21.05 -3.72
CA ALA A 220 -0.70 21.58 -2.73
C ALA A 220 -1.38 22.67 -1.89
N LEU A 221 -2.15 23.55 -2.54
CA LEU A 221 -2.95 24.58 -1.87
C LEU A 221 -4.01 23.97 -0.92
N THR A 222 -4.71 22.92 -1.35
CA THR A 222 -5.69 22.22 -0.49
C THR A 222 -5.02 21.63 0.74
N ARG A 223 -3.85 20.99 0.57
CA ARG A 223 -3.08 20.41 1.70
C ARG A 223 -2.64 21.47 2.70
N ALA A 224 -2.11 22.60 2.21
CA ALA A 224 -1.70 23.72 3.06
C ALA A 224 -2.88 24.37 3.81
N LEU A 225 -4.04 24.52 3.15
CA LEU A 225 -5.23 25.08 3.78
C LEU A 225 -5.92 24.10 4.73
N ALA A 226 -5.81 22.78 4.51
CA ALA A 226 -6.39 21.76 5.38
C ALA A 226 -5.80 21.72 6.79
N GLU A 227 -4.65 22.37 7.02
CA GLU A 227 -4.08 22.58 8.35
C GLU A 227 -4.91 23.57 9.18
N GLN A 228 -5.46 24.60 8.53
CA GLN A 228 -6.15 25.71 9.17
C GLN A 228 -7.67 25.61 9.04
N TYR A 229 -8.16 25.02 7.96
CA TYR A 229 -9.58 24.91 7.62
C TYR A 229 -10.06 23.46 7.64
N GLY A 230 -11.23 23.25 8.22
CA GLY A 230 -11.98 22.00 8.18
C GLY A 230 -12.85 21.91 6.92
N GLY A 231 -13.55 20.80 6.75
CA GLY A 231 -14.59 20.60 5.74
C GLY A 231 -15.96 21.13 6.20
N ARG A 232 -17.00 20.93 5.40
CA ARG A 232 -18.36 21.43 5.68
C ARG A 232 -18.99 20.85 6.95
N LYS A 233 -18.56 19.66 7.36
CA LYS A 233 -18.97 19.00 8.59
C LYS A 233 -17.81 18.98 9.56
N GLU A 234 -18.12 19.12 10.85
CA GLU A 234 -17.12 19.04 11.92
C GLU A 234 -16.31 17.73 11.82
N GLY A 235 -14.98 17.85 11.88
CA GLY A 235 -14.06 16.72 11.74
C GLY A 235 -13.77 16.26 10.30
N GLN A 236 -14.41 16.82 9.27
CA GLN A 236 -14.10 16.49 7.87
C GLN A 236 -12.87 17.26 7.38
N PRO A 237 -11.99 16.70 6.52
CA PRO A 237 -10.93 17.46 5.87
C PRO A 237 -11.48 18.38 4.78
N LEU A 238 -10.77 19.49 4.53
CA LEU A 238 -11.04 20.36 3.38
C LEU A 238 -10.90 19.56 2.08
N ARG A 239 -11.93 19.60 1.23
CA ARG A 239 -11.92 18.95 -0.07
C ARG A 239 -11.45 19.90 -1.16
N THR A 240 -10.84 19.37 -2.21
CA THR A 240 -10.41 20.16 -3.37
C THR A 240 -11.59 20.85 -4.06
N GLU A 241 -12.76 20.21 -4.12
CA GLU A 241 -13.98 20.78 -4.69
C GLU A 241 -14.47 22.03 -3.93
N ASP A 242 -14.29 22.05 -2.60
CA ASP A 242 -14.68 23.19 -1.77
C ASP A 242 -13.73 24.37 -1.97
N LEU A 243 -12.44 24.09 -2.12
CA LEU A 243 -11.44 25.10 -2.47
C LEU A 243 -11.69 25.66 -3.87
N GLU A 244 -12.00 24.82 -4.86
CA GLU A 244 -12.30 25.26 -6.23
C GLU A 244 -13.48 26.23 -6.26
N ARG A 245 -14.55 25.94 -5.49
CA ARG A 245 -15.71 26.84 -5.34
C ARG A 245 -15.33 28.18 -4.68
N ALA A 246 -14.47 28.16 -3.67
CA ALA A 246 -13.99 29.38 -3.03
C ALA A 246 -13.11 30.21 -3.98
N LEU A 247 -12.23 29.57 -4.74
CA LEU A 247 -11.39 30.24 -5.75
C LEU A 247 -12.23 30.81 -6.90
N GLU A 248 -13.29 30.13 -7.31
CA GLU A 248 -14.24 30.60 -8.32
C GLU A 248 -15.01 31.83 -7.82
N HIS A 249 -15.52 31.78 -6.58
CA HIS A 249 -16.19 32.91 -5.94
C HIS A 249 -15.33 34.18 -5.93
N HIS A 250 -14.02 34.04 -5.68
CA HIS A 250 -13.07 35.15 -5.67
C HIS A 250 -12.41 35.44 -7.03
N LYS A 251 -12.81 34.75 -8.11
CA LYS A 251 -12.24 34.88 -9.47
C LYS A 251 -10.73 34.61 -9.55
N LEU A 252 -10.20 33.78 -8.66
CA LEU A 252 -8.79 33.37 -8.62
C LEU A 252 -8.53 32.04 -9.36
N LEU A 253 -9.59 31.28 -9.63
CA LEU A 253 -9.49 29.96 -10.25
C LEU A 253 -8.83 29.99 -11.64
N GLU A 254 -9.17 30.98 -12.47
CA GLU A 254 -8.60 31.11 -13.82
C GLU A 254 -7.10 31.41 -13.80
N VAL A 255 -6.65 32.22 -12.83
CA VAL A 255 -5.24 32.57 -12.65
C VAL A 255 -4.44 31.33 -12.26
N LEU A 256 -4.96 30.56 -11.31
CA LEU A 256 -4.35 29.29 -10.90
C LEU A 256 -4.35 28.28 -12.06
N ALA A 257 -5.48 28.12 -12.76
CA ALA A 257 -5.61 27.18 -13.86
C ALA A 257 -4.62 27.47 -15.02
N ARG A 258 -4.36 28.75 -15.31
CA ARG A 258 -3.34 29.13 -16.31
C ARG A 258 -1.94 28.72 -15.89
N LYS A 259 -1.56 28.99 -14.63
CA LYS A 259 -0.26 28.57 -14.07
C LYS A 259 -0.11 27.05 -14.07
N GLU A 260 -1.13 26.33 -13.62
CA GLU A 260 -1.14 24.86 -13.60
C GLU A 260 -1.01 24.30 -15.02
N ARG A 261 -1.70 24.88 -16.01
CA ARG A 261 -1.59 24.46 -17.42
C ARG A 261 -0.16 24.62 -17.93
N GLU A 262 0.46 25.78 -17.72
CA GLU A 262 1.85 26.03 -18.13
C GLU A 262 2.83 25.08 -17.43
N ALA A 263 2.66 24.87 -16.12
CA ALA A 263 3.49 23.94 -15.35
C ALA A 263 3.36 22.49 -15.82
N VAL A 264 2.13 22.01 -16.07
CA VAL A 264 1.89 20.65 -16.54
C VAL A 264 2.48 20.44 -17.94
N LEU A 265 2.23 21.34 -18.88
CA LEU A 265 2.78 21.23 -20.24
C LEU A 265 4.31 21.32 -20.23
N GLY A 266 4.87 22.26 -19.46
CA GLY A 266 6.32 22.37 -19.24
C GLY A 266 6.92 21.07 -18.72
N ALA A 267 6.37 20.52 -17.64
CA ALA A 267 6.84 19.27 -17.06
C ALA A 267 6.74 18.09 -18.04
N PHE A 268 5.68 18.00 -18.84
CA PHE A 268 5.56 16.98 -19.89
C PHE A 268 6.63 17.11 -20.98
N THR A 269 7.02 18.34 -21.33
CA THR A 269 8.12 18.57 -22.29
C THR A 269 9.49 18.22 -21.69
N GLU A 270 9.76 18.62 -20.45
CA GLU A 270 11.03 18.34 -19.75
C GLU A 270 11.24 16.84 -19.50
N GLN A 271 10.19 16.15 -19.04
CA GLN A 271 10.22 14.72 -18.73
C GLN A 271 9.92 13.83 -19.96
N ARG A 272 9.92 14.41 -21.16
CA ARG A 272 9.72 13.73 -22.44
C ARG A 272 8.51 12.80 -22.48
N GLY A 273 7.36 13.27 -21.98
CA GLY A 273 6.10 12.53 -22.05
C GLY A 273 5.85 11.49 -20.94
N ALA A 274 6.77 11.31 -19.98
CA ALA A 274 6.67 10.28 -18.95
C ALA A 274 5.74 10.69 -17.79
N ALA A 275 4.48 10.23 -17.83
CA ALA A 275 3.47 10.62 -16.84
C ALA A 275 3.90 10.36 -15.38
N GLY A 276 4.58 9.25 -15.10
CA GLY A 276 5.05 8.94 -13.74
C GLY A 276 6.13 9.90 -13.24
N ARG A 277 7.04 10.35 -14.12
CA ARG A 277 8.07 11.34 -13.77
C ARG A 277 7.50 12.75 -13.66
N VAL A 278 6.54 13.09 -14.52
CA VAL A 278 5.82 14.36 -14.46
C VAL A 278 5.07 14.48 -13.14
N ALA A 279 4.33 13.44 -12.74
CA ALA A 279 3.63 13.42 -11.46
C ALA A 279 4.59 13.63 -10.29
N TRP A 280 5.73 12.93 -10.29
CA TRP A 280 6.75 13.08 -9.26
C TRP A 280 7.38 14.48 -9.24
N ALA A 281 7.70 15.05 -10.40
CA ALA A 281 8.28 16.40 -10.51
C ALA A 281 7.35 17.49 -9.98
N LEU A 282 6.03 17.32 -10.16
CA LEU A 282 5.00 18.22 -9.64
C LEU A 282 4.60 17.92 -8.19
N GLY A 283 5.12 16.86 -7.57
CA GLY A 283 4.70 16.46 -6.21
C GLY A 283 3.24 15.99 -6.13
N LEU A 284 2.73 15.44 -7.24
CA LEU A 284 1.39 14.91 -7.41
C LEU A 284 1.41 13.40 -7.51
N SER A 285 0.34 12.75 -7.07
CA SER A 285 0.07 11.36 -7.45
C SER A 285 -0.37 11.28 -8.92
N ILE A 286 -0.19 10.10 -9.54
CA ILE A 286 -0.60 9.87 -10.95
C ILE A 286 -2.12 10.11 -11.13
N THR A 287 -2.92 9.76 -10.12
CA THR A 287 -4.38 9.96 -10.15
C THR A 287 -4.76 11.43 -10.05
N GLU A 288 -4.05 12.21 -9.24
CA GLU A 288 -4.20 13.66 -9.15
C GLU A 288 -3.76 14.35 -10.45
N LEU A 289 -2.64 13.95 -11.05
CA LEU A 289 -2.21 14.45 -12.35
C LEU A 289 -3.28 14.21 -13.43
N HIS A 290 -3.86 13.00 -13.49
CA HIS A 290 -4.95 12.72 -14.43
C HIS A 290 -6.22 13.51 -14.13
N LYS A 291 -6.54 13.79 -12.86
CA LYS A 291 -7.65 14.68 -12.50
C LYS A 291 -7.38 16.11 -12.94
N LEU A 292 -6.15 16.62 -12.74
CA LEU A 292 -5.73 17.96 -13.15
C LEU A 292 -5.78 18.14 -14.67
N ILE A 293 -5.27 17.18 -15.43
CA ILE A 293 -5.32 17.20 -16.90
C ILE A 293 -6.77 17.26 -17.39
N ARG A 294 -7.68 16.50 -16.76
CA ARG A 294 -9.11 16.52 -17.09
C ARG A 294 -9.78 17.85 -16.72
N SER A 295 -9.50 18.39 -15.54
CA SER A 295 -10.11 19.65 -15.10
C SER A 295 -9.62 20.85 -15.90
N LEU A 296 -8.37 20.83 -16.37
CA LEU A 296 -7.81 21.88 -17.24
C LEU A 296 -8.18 21.71 -18.73
N GLY A 297 -8.75 20.57 -19.13
CA GLY A 297 -9.10 20.30 -20.53
C GLY A 297 -7.92 20.12 -21.49
N ILE A 298 -6.71 19.87 -20.97
CA ILE A 298 -5.45 19.84 -21.76
C ILE A 298 -5.04 18.43 -22.21
N ALA A 299 -5.96 17.46 -22.17
CA ALA A 299 -5.67 16.07 -22.51
C ALA A 299 -5.13 15.89 -23.94
N SER A 300 -5.67 16.66 -24.90
CA SER A 300 -5.24 16.64 -26.30
C SER A 300 -3.82 17.18 -26.48
N GLU A 301 -3.48 18.28 -25.82
CA GLU A 301 -2.14 18.89 -25.85
C GLU A 301 -1.09 17.96 -25.24
N VAL A 302 -1.41 17.34 -24.10
CA VAL A 302 -0.54 16.34 -23.46
C VAL A 302 -0.31 15.14 -24.38
N GLU A 303 -1.36 14.64 -25.06
CA GLU A 303 -1.21 13.54 -26.01
C GLU A 303 -0.41 13.93 -27.25
N GLN A 304 -0.50 15.18 -27.74
CA GLN A 304 0.36 15.67 -28.81
C GLN A 304 1.84 15.69 -28.41
N ILE A 305 2.15 16.14 -27.19
CA ILE A 305 3.52 16.12 -26.65
C ILE A 305 4.01 14.66 -26.56
N LYS A 306 3.20 13.77 -25.98
CA LYS A 306 3.54 12.35 -25.88
C LYS A 306 3.76 11.74 -27.27
N GLU A 307 2.88 11.99 -28.22
CA GLU A 307 2.97 11.46 -29.58
C GLU A 307 4.25 11.93 -30.30
N ARG A 308 4.67 13.19 -30.12
CA ARG A 308 5.96 13.68 -30.62
C ARG A 308 7.12 12.82 -30.09
N PHE A 309 7.16 12.57 -28.78
CA PHE A 309 8.21 11.74 -28.18
C PHE A 309 8.09 10.26 -28.52
N ARG A 310 6.86 9.74 -28.75
CA ARG A 310 6.67 8.37 -29.26
C ARG A 310 7.31 8.22 -30.64
N ARG A 311 7.06 9.18 -31.54
CA ARG A 311 7.66 9.20 -32.89
C ARG A 311 9.17 9.35 -32.81
N GLU A 312 9.67 10.21 -31.95
CA GLU A 312 11.12 10.37 -31.73
C GLU A 312 11.76 9.06 -31.24
N ALA A 313 11.16 8.40 -30.24
CA ALA A 313 11.66 7.13 -29.70
C ALA A 313 11.63 5.99 -30.73
N LEU A 314 10.61 5.93 -31.59
CA LEU A 314 10.49 4.91 -32.64
C LEU A 314 11.36 5.20 -33.87
N SER A 315 11.56 6.48 -34.20
CA SER A 315 12.35 6.93 -35.37
C SER A 315 13.85 7.06 -35.08
N GLY A 316 14.28 6.81 -33.84
CA GLY A 316 15.67 6.92 -33.42
C GLY A 316 16.60 6.17 -34.39
N LYS A 317 17.38 6.93 -35.18
CA LYS A 317 18.29 6.37 -36.19
C LYS A 317 19.47 5.61 -35.56
N ASN A 318 19.81 5.95 -34.33
CA ASN A 318 20.95 5.36 -33.62
C ASN A 318 20.48 4.15 -32.82
N LEU A 319 20.94 2.96 -33.20
CA LEU A 319 20.60 1.71 -32.53
C LEU A 319 21.06 1.70 -31.06
N GLY A 320 22.22 2.27 -30.75
CA GLY A 320 22.73 2.40 -29.38
C GLY A 320 21.79 3.15 -28.45
N ALA A 321 21.27 4.31 -28.88
CA ALA A 321 20.31 5.08 -28.08
C ALA A 321 19.00 4.32 -27.86
N ARG A 322 18.59 3.47 -28.82
CA ARG A 322 17.42 2.60 -28.68
C ARG A 322 17.68 1.44 -27.70
N ILE A 323 18.88 0.87 -27.71
CA ILE A 323 19.28 -0.15 -26.73
C ILE A 323 19.31 0.46 -25.32
N ASP A 324 19.79 1.69 -25.15
CA ASP A 324 19.76 2.38 -23.86
C ASP A 324 18.33 2.65 -23.38
N LEU A 325 17.42 3.00 -24.30
CA LEU A 325 15.99 3.16 -24.03
C LEU A 325 15.33 1.86 -23.59
N LEU A 326 15.77 0.70 -24.09
CA LEU A 326 15.28 -0.62 -23.66
C LEU A 326 15.52 -0.88 -22.16
N GLY A 327 16.62 -0.33 -21.62
CA GLY A 327 16.90 -0.34 -20.18
C GLY A 327 15.86 0.45 -19.38
N ARG A 328 15.25 1.48 -19.97
CA ARG A 328 14.26 2.38 -19.35
C ARG A 328 12.82 1.88 -19.55
N GLY A 329 12.56 0.61 -19.22
CA GLY A 329 11.25 -0.03 -19.46
C GLY A 329 10.04 0.71 -18.87
N LYS A 330 10.18 1.31 -17.68
CA LYS A 330 9.10 2.12 -17.06
C LYS A 330 8.73 3.35 -17.91
N TYR A 331 9.72 4.01 -18.50
CA TYR A 331 9.51 5.16 -19.39
C TYR A 331 8.73 4.77 -20.66
N LEU A 332 9.11 3.64 -21.29
CA LEU A 332 8.42 3.13 -22.47
C LEU A 332 6.98 2.67 -22.17
N SER A 333 6.75 2.14 -20.97
CA SER A 333 5.41 1.82 -20.47
C SER A 333 4.58 3.08 -20.25
N ASP A 334 5.13 4.12 -19.63
CA ASP A 334 4.46 5.41 -19.38
C ASP A 334 4.05 6.10 -20.71
N LEU A 335 4.87 5.95 -21.75
CA LEU A 335 4.54 6.43 -23.10
C LEU A 335 3.53 5.56 -23.85
N GLY A 336 3.30 4.33 -23.39
CA GLY A 336 2.42 3.34 -24.04
C GLY A 336 2.99 2.71 -25.31
N ILE A 337 4.31 2.78 -25.52
CA ILE A 337 4.96 2.27 -26.75
C ILE A 337 5.81 1.03 -26.57
N ARG A 338 5.96 0.53 -25.33
CA ARG A 338 6.86 -0.59 -25.01
C ARG A 338 6.78 -1.74 -26.01
N ARG A 339 5.59 -2.29 -26.25
CA ARG A 339 5.41 -3.40 -27.19
C ARG A 339 5.86 -3.08 -28.61
N ARG A 340 5.43 -1.92 -29.15
CA ARG A 340 5.80 -1.49 -30.51
C ARG A 340 7.30 -1.21 -30.63
N PHE A 341 7.90 -0.67 -29.58
CA PHE A 341 9.33 -0.40 -29.49
C PHE A 341 10.13 -1.70 -29.46
N ASP A 342 9.73 -2.66 -28.63
CA ASP A 342 10.38 -3.97 -28.52
C ASP A 342 10.29 -4.74 -29.84
N GLU A 343 9.14 -4.72 -30.51
CA GLU A 343 8.93 -5.33 -31.85
C GLU A 343 9.80 -4.67 -32.93
N ALA A 344 9.85 -3.33 -32.97
CA ALA A 344 10.69 -2.60 -33.91
C ALA A 344 12.19 -2.84 -33.66
N LEU A 345 12.63 -2.79 -32.40
CA LEU A 345 14.02 -3.05 -32.03
C LEU A 345 14.43 -4.49 -32.34
N ARG A 346 13.54 -5.45 -32.09
CA ARG A 346 13.73 -6.85 -32.49
C ARG A 346 13.95 -7.00 -33.99
N ALA A 347 13.11 -6.36 -34.81
CA ALA A 347 13.24 -6.42 -36.26
C ALA A 347 14.55 -5.80 -36.76
N ASP A 348 14.96 -4.68 -36.18
CA ASP A 348 16.20 -3.99 -36.58
C ASP A 348 17.45 -4.76 -36.14
N LEU A 349 17.46 -5.31 -34.92
CA LEU A 349 18.54 -6.18 -34.43
C LEU A 349 18.67 -7.43 -35.30
N LYS A 350 17.54 -8.05 -35.68
CA LYS A 350 17.55 -9.22 -36.54
C LYS A 350 18.16 -8.92 -37.91
N LYS A 351 17.73 -7.85 -38.58
CA LYS A 351 18.29 -7.42 -39.87
C LYS A 351 19.79 -7.14 -39.78
N LEU A 352 20.22 -6.51 -38.70
CA LEU A 352 21.64 -6.22 -38.48
C LEU A 352 22.43 -7.51 -38.31
N LEU A 353 21.98 -8.42 -37.43
CA LEU A 353 22.66 -9.68 -37.18
C LEU A 353 22.66 -10.57 -38.43
N GLU A 354 21.58 -10.63 -39.20
CA GLU A 354 21.54 -11.33 -40.50
C GLU A 354 22.53 -10.75 -41.52
N LYS A 355 22.69 -9.42 -41.56
CA LYS A 355 23.66 -8.75 -42.45
C LYS A 355 25.12 -9.11 -42.12
N HIS A 356 25.43 -9.32 -40.84
CA HIS A 356 26.79 -9.60 -40.36
C HIS A 356 27.05 -11.09 -40.08
N ALA A 357 26.02 -11.92 -40.04
CA ALA A 357 26.07 -13.38 -39.90
C ALA A 357 27.06 -14.07 -40.84
N PRO A 358 27.09 -13.80 -42.17
CA PRO A 358 27.98 -14.52 -43.07
C PRO A 358 29.46 -14.18 -42.89
N ARG A 359 29.79 -13.14 -42.11
CA ARG A 359 31.17 -12.71 -41.81
C ARG A 359 31.64 -13.17 -40.43
N ALA A 360 30.73 -13.68 -39.60
CA ALA A 360 31.03 -14.12 -38.25
C ALA A 360 31.43 -15.59 -38.24
N ARG A 361 32.44 -15.94 -37.44
CA ARG A 361 32.85 -17.33 -37.19
C ARG A 361 32.12 -17.90 -35.98
N ASP A 362 31.97 -17.09 -34.94
CA ASP A 362 31.30 -17.41 -33.68
C ASP A 362 30.23 -16.37 -33.30
N LEU A 363 29.39 -16.69 -32.32
CA LEU A 363 28.38 -15.77 -31.76
C LEU A 363 29.00 -14.51 -31.15
N GLY A 364 30.12 -14.66 -30.44
CA GLY A 364 30.86 -13.52 -29.89
C GLY A 364 31.38 -12.60 -31.00
N ASP A 365 31.96 -13.18 -32.05
CA ASP A 365 32.44 -12.44 -33.23
C ASP A 365 31.29 -11.71 -33.95
N LEU A 366 30.11 -12.32 -34.04
CA LEU A 366 28.93 -11.68 -34.61
C LEU A 366 28.57 -10.41 -33.84
N PHE A 367 28.53 -10.48 -32.50
CA PHE A 367 28.23 -9.31 -31.68
C PHE A 367 29.31 -8.23 -31.75
N VAL A 368 30.59 -8.60 -31.85
CA VAL A 368 31.70 -7.64 -32.00
C VAL A 368 31.63 -6.94 -33.37
N LEU A 369 31.36 -7.67 -34.45
CA LEU A 369 31.22 -7.12 -35.80
C LEU A 369 29.98 -6.21 -35.90
N ALA A 370 28.87 -6.63 -35.31
CA ALA A 370 27.64 -5.85 -35.20
C ALA A 370 27.86 -4.56 -34.40
N ALA A 371 28.51 -4.66 -33.24
CA ALA A 371 28.83 -3.54 -32.37
C ALA A 371 29.69 -2.50 -33.07
N ARG A 372 30.70 -2.95 -33.83
CA ARG A 372 31.59 -2.07 -34.58
C ARG A 372 30.89 -1.33 -35.72
N ALA A 373 29.89 -1.94 -36.35
CA ALA A 373 29.14 -1.33 -37.45
C ALA A 373 28.24 -0.17 -36.98
N GLU A 374 27.65 -0.29 -35.78
CA GLU A 374 26.72 0.71 -35.22
C GLU A 374 27.36 1.63 -34.17
N GLY A 375 28.65 1.44 -33.86
CA GLY A 375 29.36 2.23 -32.85
C GLY A 375 28.85 1.97 -31.42
N THR A 376 28.41 0.74 -31.13
CA THR A 376 27.92 0.32 -29.80
C THR A 376 28.89 -0.66 -29.13
N GLN A 377 28.60 -1.04 -27.87
CA GLN A 377 29.35 -2.09 -27.17
C GLN A 377 28.72 -3.47 -27.41
N ALA A 378 29.55 -4.51 -27.54
CA ALA A 378 29.08 -5.89 -27.78
C ALA A 378 28.23 -6.42 -26.62
N GLU A 379 28.60 -6.12 -25.36
CA GLU A 379 27.83 -6.53 -24.17
C GLU A 379 26.42 -5.93 -24.13
N LEU A 380 26.25 -4.69 -24.62
CA LEU A 380 24.94 -4.04 -24.67
C LEU A 380 24.04 -4.70 -25.71
N LEU A 381 24.61 -5.12 -26.84
CA LEU A 381 23.88 -5.89 -27.86
C LEU A 381 23.49 -7.27 -27.35
N GLU A 382 24.41 -7.97 -26.68
CA GLU A 382 24.13 -9.28 -26.10
C GLU A 382 23.01 -9.20 -25.06
N ARG A 383 23.11 -8.29 -24.09
CA ARG A 383 22.05 -8.05 -23.09
C ARG A 383 20.72 -7.63 -23.72
N ALA A 384 20.75 -6.85 -24.79
CA ALA A 384 19.53 -6.46 -25.50
C ALA A 384 18.87 -7.67 -26.19
N VAL A 385 19.66 -8.53 -26.84
CA VAL A 385 19.19 -9.76 -27.49
C VAL A 385 18.67 -10.76 -26.46
N GLU A 386 19.30 -10.90 -25.30
CA GLU A 386 18.80 -11.70 -24.18
C GLU A 386 17.46 -11.17 -23.66
N ARG A 387 17.38 -9.86 -23.39
CA ARG A 387 16.17 -9.21 -22.86
C ARG A 387 14.98 -9.24 -23.83
N LEU A 388 15.26 -9.27 -25.13
CA LEU A 388 14.26 -9.42 -26.19
C LEU A 388 14.01 -10.89 -26.58
N GLU A 389 14.65 -11.85 -25.90
CA GLU A 389 14.53 -13.30 -26.10
C GLU A 389 14.92 -13.79 -27.50
N LEU A 390 15.83 -13.07 -28.16
CA LEU A 390 16.24 -13.34 -29.55
C LEU A 390 17.39 -14.34 -29.67
N MET A 391 17.98 -14.78 -28.56
CA MET A 391 19.14 -15.67 -28.56
C MET A 391 18.95 -16.95 -29.37
N LYS A 392 17.72 -17.51 -29.39
CA LYS A 392 17.41 -18.72 -30.17
C LYS A 392 17.42 -18.48 -31.68
N GLU A 393 17.06 -17.28 -32.12
CA GLU A 393 17.08 -16.92 -33.54
C GLU A 393 18.50 -16.59 -33.99
N VAL A 394 19.27 -15.89 -33.15
CA VAL A 394 20.66 -15.55 -33.44
C VAL A 394 21.56 -16.78 -33.50
N ARG A 395 21.34 -17.78 -32.63
CA ARG A 395 22.03 -19.07 -32.68
C ARG A 395 21.78 -19.87 -33.97
N LYS A 396 20.66 -19.65 -34.67
CA LYS A 396 20.39 -20.29 -35.96
C LYS A 396 21.12 -19.62 -37.12
N LEU A 397 21.58 -18.38 -36.94
CA LEU A 397 22.24 -17.59 -37.98
C LEU A 397 23.75 -17.82 -38.03
N VAL A 398 24.35 -18.31 -36.94
CA VAL A 398 25.77 -18.66 -36.89
C VAL A 398 25.87 -20.19 -36.96
N PRO A 399 26.61 -20.76 -37.93
CA PRO A 399 26.88 -22.19 -37.91
C PRO A 399 27.67 -22.52 -36.63
N GLU A 400 27.27 -23.56 -35.89
CA GLU A 400 28.07 -24.01 -34.75
C GLU A 400 29.51 -24.28 -35.24
N PRO A 401 30.54 -23.82 -34.50
CA PRO A 401 31.90 -24.24 -34.80
C PRO A 401 31.89 -25.77 -34.72
N ALA A 402 32.22 -26.42 -35.83
CA ALA A 402 32.37 -27.86 -35.88
C ALA A 402 33.28 -28.27 -34.72
N ALA A 403 32.74 -29.03 -33.77
CA ALA A 403 33.48 -29.55 -32.64
C ALA A 403 34.78 -30.16 -33.16
N THR A 404 35.91 -29.55 -32.83
CA THR A 404 37.23 -30.13 -33.09
C THR A 404 37.26 -31.46 -32.35
N PRO A 405 37.37 -32.61 -33.05
CA PRO A 405 37.50 -33.89 -32.36
C PRO A 405 38.85 -33.90 -31.64
N HIS A 406 38.82 -34.40 -30.40
CA HIS A 406 39.94 -34.65 -29.51
C HIS A 406 41.28 -34.90 -30.22
N ALA A 407 42.30 -34.13 -29.86
CA ALA A 407 43.69 -34.55 -29.98
C ALA A 407 44.13 -35.11 -28.62
N THR A 408 44.27 -36.43 -28.60
CA THR A 408 44.92 -37.30 -27.61
C THR A 408 46.34 -36.88 -27.27
#